data_AF-A0A9E5L3K8-F1
#
_entry.id   AF-A0A9E5L3K8-F1
#
_cell.length_a   1.000
_cell.length_b   1.000
_cell.length_c   1.000
_cell.angle_alpha   90.00
_cell.angle_beta   90.00
_cell.angle_gamma   90.00
#
_symmetry.space_group_name_H-M   'P 1'
#
loop_
_entity.id
_entity.type
_entity.pdbx_description
1 polymer ?
#
loop_
_entity_poly.entity_id
_entity_poly.type
_entity_poly.pdbx_seq_one_letter_code
_entity_poly.pdbx_strand_id
1 'polypeptide(L)'
;MADSIWIKFSLSDQPRLIKKYANRRLYDTAESRYIVLSDILALIRRGESFQVLDAQTDEDITRSVLVQIIIEQESGERPLFTTDMLSDFIRHYDEGTRLVFSEFLERNFKLFTEQQNLFQNQMDKLVGKQAINTLTDIAQGNLDFWQKMQENFFKSVGAHSDKSTESDKKTKK
;
A
#
# COMPACT_ATOMS: atom_id res chain seq x y z
N MET A 1 -14.53 -15.69 -20.77
CA MET A 1 -13.50 -15.49 -19.71
C MET A 1 -13.23 -14.01 -19.54
N ALA A 2 -14.21 -13.24 -19.08
CA ALA A 2 -14.11 -11.80 -18.85
C ALA A 2 -14.92 -11.38 -17.60
N ASP A 3 -14.89 -12.21 -16.56
CA ASP A 3 -15.76 -12.09 -15.38
C ASP A 3 -15.00 -11.95 -14.05
N SER A 4 -13.72 -11.59 -14.09
CA SER A 4 -12.85 -11.75 -12.92
C SER A 4 -12.46 -10.45 -12.20
N ILE A 5 -12.97 -9.28 -12.62
CA ILE A 5 -12.52 -7.98 -12.07
C ILE A 5 -13.66 -7.20 -11.40
N TRP A 6 -14.92 -7.45 -11.78
CA TRP A 6 -16.09 -6.84 -11.13
C TRP A 6 -16.65 -7.65 -9.95
N ILE A 7 -16.19 -8.91 -9.74
CA ILE A 7 -16.66 -9.79 -8.65
C ILE A 7 -15.87 -9.62 -7.34
N LYS A 8 -15.00 -8.61 -7.23
CA LYS A 8 -14.45 -8.20 -5.91
C LYS A 8 -15.32 -7.17 -5.18
N PHE A 9 -16.53 -6.90 -5.66
CA PHE A 9 -17.60 -6.37 -4.82
C PHE A 9 -18.22 -7.58 -4.08
N SER A 10 -17.75 -7.85 -2.86
CA SER A 10 -18.11 -9.02 -2.05
C SER A 10 -19.63 -9.25 -2.02
N LEU A 11 -20.07 -10.43 -2.50
CA LEU A 11 -21.46 -10.90 -2.49
C LEU A 11 -21.89 -11.49 -1.13
N SER A 12 -21.28 -11.06 -0.02
CA SER A 12 -21.62 -11.60 1.32
C SER A 12 -21.62 -10.60 2.48
N ASP A 13 -21.55 -9.30 2.21
CA ASP A 13 -21.76 -8.29 3.24
C ASP A 13 -22.67 -7.20 2.66
N GLN A 14 -23.81 -6.95 3.31
CA GLN A 14 -24.73 -5.91 2.88
C GLN A 14 -23.98 -4.56 2.87
N PRO A 15 -24.07 -3.75 1.80
CA PRO A 15 -23.36 -2.49 1.74
C PRO A 15 -23.76 -1.61 2.93
N ARG A 16 -22.78 -0.95 3.56
CA ARG A 16 -23.02 -0.04 4.67
C ARG A 16 -23.98 1.06 4.24
N LEU A 17 -25.12 1.16 4.90
CA LEU A 17 -26.17 2.09 4.49
C LEU A 17 -25.96 3.47 5.10
N ILE A 18 -25.91 4.48 4.24
CA ILE A 18 -25.82 5.90 4.56
C ILE A 18 -27.12 6.56 4.13
N LYS A 19 -27.77 7.34 5.01
CA LYS A 19 -28.96 8.12 4.67
C LYS A 19 -28.61 9.59 4.50
N LYS A 20 -28.97 10.18 3.35
CA LYS A 20 -28.81 11.61 3.11
C LYS A 20 -30.10 12.37 3.39
N TYR A 21 -29.99 13.42 4.20
CA TYR A 21 -31.07 14.35 4.49
C TYR A 21 -30.85 15.67 3.74
N ALA A 22 -31.94 16.39 3.46
CA ALA A 22 -31.95 17.58 2.59
C ALA A 22 -30.94 18.68 2.99
N ASN A 23 -30.61 18.83 4.28
CA ASN A 23 -29.71 19.88 4.80
C ASN A 23 -28.22 19.48 4.79
N ARG A 24 -27.78 18.73 3.77
CA ARG A 24 -26.40 18.21 3.60
C ARG A 24 -25.95 17.23 4.70
N ARG A 25 -26.84 16.79 5.60
CA ARG A 25 -26.51 15.81 6.64
C ARG A 25 -26.50 14.40 6.06
N LEU A 26 -25.45 13.66 6.33
CA LEU A 26 -25.34 12.24 6.07
C LEU A 26 -25.42 11.50 7.40
N TYR A 27 -26.18 10.42 7.46
CA TYR A 27 -26.34 9.60 8.65
C TYR A 27 -25.87 8.18 8.34
N ASP A 28 -24.92 7.71 9.12
CA ASP A 28 -24.41 6.37 9.03
C ASP A 28 -25.24 5.43 9.89
N THR A 29 -25.87 4.44 9.25
CA THR A 29 -26.72 3.49 9.98
C THR A 29 -25.91 2.43 10.73
N ALA A 30 -24.68 2.14 10.33
CA ALA A 30 -23.83 1.17 11.00
C ALA A 30 -23.24 1.74 12.30
N GLU A 31 -22.78 3.00 12.27
CA GLU A 31 -22.25 3.70 13.46
C GLU A 31 -23.30 4.54 14.19
N SER A 32 -24.53 4.62 13.67
CA SER A 32 -25.64 5.39 14.24
C SER A 32 -25.27 6.84 14.56
N ARG A 33 -24.57 7.51 13.63
CA ARG A 33 -24.13 8.90 13.81
C ARG A 33 -24.19 9.72 12.53
N TYR A 34 -24.23 11.03 12.70
CA TYR A 34 -24.02 11.94 11.58
C TYR A 34 -22.55 11.94 11.14
N ILE A 35 -22.37 11.99 9.83
CA ILE A 35 -21.07 11.99 9.16
C ILE A 35 -21.03 13.10 8.11
N VAL A 36 -19.83 13.40 7.64
CA VAL A 36 -19.57 14.36 6.54
C VAL A 36 -19.00 13.66 5.31
N LEU A 37 -18.87 14.35 4.18
CA LEU A 37 -18.34 13.77 2.95
C LEU A 37 -16.91 13.23 3.10
N SER A 38 -16.09 13.84 3.96
CA SER A 38 -14.74 13.36 4.26
C SER A 38 -14.74 12.00 4.99
N ASP A 39 -15.79 11.67 5.74
CA ASP A 39 -15.97 10.34 6.33
C ASP A 39 -16.29 9.30 5.24
N ILE A 40 -17.13 9.65 4.26
CA ILE A 40 -17.40 8.78 3.11
C ILE A 40 -16.13 8.58 2.27
N LEU A 41 -15.34 9.63 2.07
CA LEU A 41 -14.03 9.51 1.43
C LEU A 41 -13.11 8.54 2.20
N ALA A 42 -13.17 8.54 3.53
CA ALA A 42 -12.43 7.59 4.34
C ALA A 42 -12.94 6.14 4.14
N LEU A 43 -14.24 5.91 3.99
CA LEU A 43 -14.81 4.60 3.63
C LEU A 43 -14.25 4.10 2.29
N ILE A 44 -14.26 4.97 1.26
CA ILE A 44 -13.71 4.65 -0.07
C ILE A 44 -12.24 4.27 0.02
N ARG A 45 -11.44 5.03 0.78
CA ARG A 45 -10.00 4.77 0.97
C ARG A 45 -9.72 3.46 1.70
N ARG A 46 -10.62 3.02 2.58
CA ARG A 46 -10.54 1.72 3.26
C ARG A 46 -11.07 0.56 2.42
N GLY A 47 -11.65 0.84 1.26
CA GLY A 47 -12.25 -0.18 0.39
C GLY A 47 -13.56 -0.74 0.96
N GLU A 48 -14.25 0.00 1.83
CA GLU A 48 -15.54 -0.41 2.38
C GLU A 48 -16.66 -0.19 1.34
N SER A 49 -17.53 -1.19 1.20
CA SER A 49 -18.74 -1.08 0.38
C SER A 49 -19.83 -0.30 1.12
N PHE A 50 -20.41 0.70 0.47
CA PHE A 50 -21.49 1.50 1.03
C PHE A 50 -22.52 1.86 -0.03
N GLN A 51 -23.72 2.19 0.42
CA GLN A 51 -24.80 2.71 -0.40
C GLN A 51 -25.35 3.98 0.26
N VAL A 52 -25.65 5.00 -0.54
CA VAL A 52 -26.29 6.22 -0.05
C VAL A 52 -27.71 6.31 -0.58
N LEU A 53 -28.68 6.32 0.34
CA LEU A 53 -30.10 6.52 0.01
C LEU A 53 -30.55 7.93 0.42
N ASP A 54 -31.40 8.54 -0.39
CA ASP A 54 -32.13 9.73 0.03
C ASP A 54 -33.14 9.36 1.13
N ALA A 55 -33.10 10.07 2.25
CA ALA A 55 -33.92 9.72 3.41
C ALA A 55 -35.43 9.99 3.21
N GLN A 56 -35.81 10.78 2.21
CA GLN A 56 -37.21 11.09 1.88
C GLN A 56 -37.76 10.17 0.81
N THR A 57 -36.98 9.92 -0.25
CA THR A 57 -37.44 9.16 -1.43
C THR A 57 -37.00 7.70 -1.44
N ASP A 58 -36.02 7.33 -0.59
CA ASP A 58 -35.35 6.02 -0.59
C ASP A 58 -34.62 5.70 -1.91
N GLU A 59 -34.36 6.72 -2.73
CA GLU A 59 -33.64 6.60 -3.99
C GLU A 59 -32.14 6.40 -3.76
N ASP A 60 -31.52 5.52 -4.54
CA ASP A 60 -30.07 5.35 -4.56
C ASP A 60 -29.39 6.55 -5.23
N ILE A 61 -28.76 7.37 -4.41
CA ILE A 61 -28.04 8.57 -4.81
C ILE A 61 -26.52 8.41 -4.65
N THR A 62 -26.02 7.19 -4.50
CA THR A 62 -24.60 6.87 -4.31
C THR A 62 -23.73 7.55 -5.37
N ARG A 63 -24.13 7.46 -6.64
CA ARG A 63 -23.43 8.10 -7.77
C ARG A 63 -23.35 9.61 -7.61
N SER A 64 -24.44 10.26 -7.19
CA SER A 64 -24.48 11.71 -7.00
C SER A 64 -23.52 12.16 -5.90
N VAL A 65 -23.47 11.41 -4.80
CA VAL A 65 -22.55 11.69 -3.68
C VAL A 65 -21.10 11.48 -4.09
N LEU A 66 -20.78 10.45 -4.86
CA LEU A 66 -19.42 10.22 -5.37
C LEU A 66 -18.96 11.37 -6.27
N VAL A 67 -19.82 11.88 -7.16
CA VAL A 67 -19.51 13.06 -7.99
C VAL A 67 -19.29 14.29 -7.11
N GLN A 68 -20.09 14.48 -6.07
CA GLN A 68 -19.90 15.59 -5.13
C GLN A 68 -18.53 15.52 -4.43
N ILE A 69 -18.09 14.32 -4.02
CA ILE A 69 -16.77 14.10 -3.42
C ILE A 69 -15.66 14.46 -4.42
N ILE A 70 -15.79 14.07 -5.69
CA ILE A 70 -14.80 14.42 -6.73
C ILE A 70 -14.69 15.94 -6.87
N ILE A 71 -15.82 16.66 -6.95
CA ILE A 71 -15.83 18.13 -7.05
C ILE A 71 -15.14 18.78 -5.84
N GLU A 72 -15.36 18.26 -4.64
CA GLU A 72 -14.71 18.76 -3.42
C GLU A 72 -13.20 18.49 -3.42
N GLN A 73 -12.74 17.33 -3.90
CA GLN A 73 -11.31 17.05 -4.05
C GLN A 73 -10.64 17.97 -5.09
N GLU A 74 -11.31 18.23 -6.22
CA GLU A 74 -10.80 19.14 -7.27
C GLU A 74 -10.78 20.61 -6.85
N SER A 75 -11.56 20.99 -5.84
CA SER A 75 -11.54 22.35 -5.28
C SER A 75 -10.40 22.57 -4.26
N GLY A 76 -9.64 21.51 -3.93
CA GLY A 76 -8.56 21.54 -2.96
C GLY A 76 -7.22 22.07 -3.51
N GLU A 77 -6.15 21.92 -2.72
CA GLU A 77 -4.82 22.46 -3.05
C GLU A 77 -4.12 21.73 -4.22
N ARG A 78 -4.53 20.51 -4.53
CA ARG A 78 -3.90 19.65 -5.55
C ARG A 78 -4.97 18.95 -6.39
N PRO A 79 -5.62 19.65 -7.33
CA PRO A 79 -6.56 19.04 -8.26
C PRO A 79 -5.86 17.99 -9.12
N LEU A 80 -6.57 16.90 -9.41
CA LEU A 80 -6.06 15.84 -10.28
C LEU A 80 -6.27 16.18 -11.76
N PHE A 81 -7.39 16.83 -12.09
CA PHE A 81 -7.78 17.05 -13.48
C PHE A 81 -7.28 18.39 -14.01
N THR A 82 -6.70 18.35 -15.22
CA THR A 82 -6.37 19.58 -15.95
C THR A 82 -7.62 20.13 -16.65
N THR A 83 -7.61 21.43 -16.98
CA THR A 83 -8.69 22.06 -17.76
C THR A 83 -8.94 21.36 -19.09
N ASP A 84 -7.88 20.92 -19.77
CA ASP A 84 -7.99 20.19 -21.04
C ASP A 84 -8.69 18.84 -20.83
N MET A 85 -8.32 18.09 -19.78
CA MET A 85 -8.99 16.83 -19.45
C MET A 85 -10.48 17.05 -19.19
N LEU A 86 -10.84 18.06 -18.38
CA LEU A 86 -12.25 18.38 -18.09
C LEU A 86 -13.02 18.78 -19.35
N SER A 87 -12.40 19.56 -20.24
CA SER A 87 -13.00 19.97 -21.51
C SER A 87 -13.25 18.77 -22.42
N ASP A 88 -12.30 17.84 -22.47
CA ASP A 88 -12.45 16.60 -23.23
C ASP A 88 -13.50 15.67 -22.59
N PHE A 89 -13.55 15.56 -21.26
CA PHE A 89 -14.62 14.84 -20.56
C PHE A 89 -16.01 15.33 -20.98
N ILE A 90 -16.20 16.65 -21.04
CA ILE A 90 -17.48 17.28 -21.42
C ILE A 90 -17.79 17.04 -22.90
N ARG A 91 -16.82 17.28 -23.80
CA ARG A 91 -17.02 17.13 -25.25
C ARG A 91 -17.45 15.72 -25.65
N HIS A 92 -16.83 14.70 -25.05
CA HIS A 92 -17.13 13.30 -25.36
C HIS A 92 -18.32 12.74 -24.57
N TYR A 93 -18.92 13.52 -23.65
CA TYR A 93 -20.10 13.12 -22.90
C TYR A 93 -21.39 13.21 -23.75
N ASP A 94 -21.42 14.18 -24.68
CA ASP A 94 -22.60 14.51 -25.49
C ASP A 94 -22.58 13.88 -26.90
N GLU A 95 -21.42 13.47 -27.41
CA GLU A 95 -21.28 12.85 -28.73
C GLU A 95 -21.44 11.31 -28.70
N GLY A 96 -21.78 10.73 -29.87
CA GLY A 96 -21.91 9.27 -30.07
C GLY A 96 -20.65 8.45 -29.76
N THR A 97 -19.56 9.11 -29.36
CA THR A 97 -18.29 8.53 -28.91
C THR A 97 -18.26 8.23 -27.41
N ARG A 98 -19.32 8.55 -26.63
CA ARG A 98 -19.40 8.27 -25.18
C ARG A 98 -19.00 6.84 -24.83
N LEU A 99 -19.46 5.84 -25.61
CA LEU A 99 -19.11 4.43 -25.39
C LEU A 99 -17.60 4.20 -25.56
N VAL A 100 -17.03 4.67 -26.66
CA VAL A 100 -15.59 4.53 -26.98
C VAL A 100 -14.72 5.21 -25.92
N PHE A 101 -15.12 6.40 -25.46
CA PHE A 101 -14.40 7.13 -24.43
C PHE A 101 -14.47 6.44 -23.06
N SER A 102 -15.63 5.88 -22.70
CA SER A 102 -15.79 5.11 -21.46
C SER A 102 -14.92 3.85 -21.45
N GLU A 103 -14.90 3.08 -22.55
CA GLU A 103 -14.05 1.89 -22.70
C GLU A 103 -12.55 2.24 -22.67
N PHE A 104 -12.18 3.35 -23.31
CA PHE A 104 -10.82 3.86 -23.28
C PHE A 104 -10.37 4.16 -21.85
N LEU A 105 -11.16 4.90 -21.06
CA LEU A 105 -10.82 5.22 -19.68
C LEU A 105 -10.72 3.98 -18.80
N GLU A 106 -11.68 3.05 -18.91
CA GLU A 106 -11.65 1.80 -18.15
C GLU A 106 -10.37 1.00 -18.43
N ARG A 107 -9.99 0.88 -19.71
CA ARG A 107 -8.75 0.22 -20.12
C ARG A 107 -7.52 0.93 -19.55
N ASN A 108 -7.45 2.26 -19.63
CA ASN A 108 -6.30 3.02 -19.10
C ASN A 108 -6.19 2.92 -17.58
N PHE A 109 -7.31 3.01 -16.84
CA PHE A 109 -7.30 2.83 -15.38
C PHE A 109 -6.85 1.43 -14.97
N LYS A 110 -7.29 0.41 -15.71
CA LYS A 110 -6.85 -0.97 -15.48
C LYS A 110 -5.35 -1.12 -15.70
N LEU A 111 -4.82 -0.59 -16.82
CA LEU A 111 -3.39 -0.62 -17.11
C LEU A 111 -2.57 0.12 -16.04
N PHE A 112 -3.03 1.29 -15.59
CA PHE A 112 -2.37 2.05 -14.51
C PHE A 112 -2.34 1.25 -13.20
N THR A 113 -3.46 0.63 -12.82
CA THR A 113 -3.57 -0.17 -11.60
C THR A 113 -2.68 -1.42 -11.67
N GLU A 114 -2.64 -2.09 -12.83
CA GLU A 114 -1.76 -3.23 -13.08
C GLU A 114 -0.28 -2.81 -13.00
N GLN A 115 0.09 -1.68 -13.60
CA GLN A 115 1.44 -1.16 -13.55
C GLN A 115 1.86 -0.79 -12.12
N GLN A 116 0.98 -0.13 -11.35
CA GLN A 116 1.25 0.21 -9.95
C GLN A 116 1.47 -1.05 -9.10
N ASN A 117 0.65 -2.08 -9.30
CA ASN A 117 0.80 -3.37 -8.62
C ASN A 117 2.09 -4.07 -9.02
N LEU A 118 2.46 -4.05 -10.30
CA LEU A 118 3.72 -4.63 -10.77
C LEU A 118 4.93 -3.89 -10.18
N PHE A 119 4.89 -2.56 -10.14
CA PHE A 119 5.95 -1.76 -9.54
C PHE A 119 6.11 -2.05 -8.04
N GLN A 120 5.01 -2.10 -7.29
CA GLN A 120 5.05 -2.46 -5.87
C GLN A 120 5.63 -3.87 -5.66
N ASN A 121 5.14 -4.85 -6.42
CA ASN A 121 5.66 -6.22 -6.33
C ASN A 121 7.14 -6.32 -6.73
N GLN A 122 7.62 -5.50 -7.66
CA GLN A 122 9.03 -5.43 -8.03
C GLN A 122 9.86 -4.77 -6.94
N MET A 123 9.37 -3.69 -6.33
CA MET A 123 10.05 -3.04 -5.20
C MET A 123 10.12 -3.94 -3.99
N ASP A 124 9.04 -4.62 -3.61
CA ASP A 124 9.03 -5.61 -2.52
C ASP A 124 10.04 -6.73 -2.76
N LYS A 125 10.15 -7.21 -4.01
CA LYS A 125 11.15 -8.23 -4.40
C LYS A 125 12.57 -7.70 -4.35
N LEU A 126 12.82 -6.44 -4.75
CA LEU A 126 14.15 -5.82 -4.71
C LEU A 126 14.58 -5.55 -3.27
N VAL A 127 13.69 -4.99 -2.43
CA VAL A 127 13.93 -4.79 -1.00
C VAL A 127 14.18 -6.12 -0.30
N GLY A 128 13.36 -7.14 -0.59
CA GLY A 128 13.56 -8.49 -0.07
C GLY A 128 14.90 -9.11 -0.49
N LYS A 129 15.28 -9.00 -1.77
CA LYS A 129 16.58 -9.47 -2.26
C LYS A 129 17.75 -8.69 -1.65
N GLN A 130 17.61 -7.38 -1.49
CA GLN A 130 18.64 -6.53 -0.90
C GLN A 130 18.81 -6.83 0.60
N ALA A 131 17.72 -7.11 1.32
CA ALA A 131 17.76 -7.58 2.70
C ALA A 131 18.40 -8.98 2.84
N ILE A 132 18.12 -9.91 1.91
CA ILE A 132 18.77 -11.23 1.89
C ILE A 132 20.26 -11.08 1.59
N ASN A 133 20.63 -10.22 0.65
CA ASN A 133 22.04 -9.97 0.30
C ASN A 133 22.78 -9.34 1.49
N THR A 134 22.22 -8.33 2.16
CA THR A 134 22.87 -7.73 3.35
C THR A 134 22.97 -8.72 4.51
N LEU A 135 21.97 -9.57 4.75
CA LEU A 135 22.09 -10.65 5.73
C LEU A 135 23.22 -11.63 5.38
N THR A 136 23.34 -11.96 4.09
CA THR A 136 24.38 -12.87 3.58
C THR A 136 25.76 -12.25 3.76
N ASP A 137 25.92 -10.96 3.47
CA ASP A 137 27.18 -10.22 3.64
C ASP A 137 27.59 -10.15 5.13
N ILE A 138 26.64 -9.90 6.04
CA ILE A 138 26.88 -9.89 7.49
C ILE A 138 27.27 -11.28 7.98
N ALA A 139 26.56 -12.33 7.56
CA ALA A 139 26.86 -13.71 7.95
C ALA A 139 28.25 -14.14 7.47
N GLN A 140 28.63 -13.80 6.24
CA GLN A 140 29.95 -14.09 5.68
C GLN A 140 31.06 -13.32 6.42
N GLY A 141 30.89 -12.02 6.64
CA GLY A 141 31.88 -11.23 7.37
C GLY A 141 32.07 -11.66 8.83
N ASN A 142 31.02 -12.17 9.48
CA ASN A 142 31.09 -12.66 10.85
C ASN A 142 31.74 -14.05 10.94
N LEU A 143 31.53 -14.92 9.95
CA LEU A 143 32.18 -16.25 9.89
C LEU A 143 33.70 -16.13 9.88
N ASP A 144 34.25 -15.19 9.11
CA ASP A 144 35.70 -14.95 9.06
C ASP A 144 36.26 -14.49 10.42
N PHE A 145 35.49 -13.71 11.17
CA PHE A 145 35.85 -13.29 12.52
C PHE A 145 35.88 -14.48 13.49
N TRP A 146 34.86 -15.35 13.46
CA TRP A 146 34.82 -16.58 14.26
C TRP A 146 35.92 -17.56 13.89
N GLN A 147 36.22 -17.73 12.61
CA GLN A 147 37.32 -18.57 12.14
C GLN A 147 38.67 -18.07 12.64
N LYS A 148 38.94 -16.76 12.54
CA LYS A 148 40.17 -16.15 13.07
C LYS A 148 40.26 -16.24 14.59
N MET A 149 39.14 -16.09 15.30
CA MET A 149 39.09 -16.26 16.74
C MET A 149 39.40 -17.70 17.15
N GLN A 150 38.79 -18.68 16.47
CA GLN A 150 39.07 -20.09 16.68
C GLN A 150 40.54 -20.39 16.38
N GLU A 151 41.08 -19.92 15.26
CA GLU A 151 42.47 -20.13 14.89
C GLU A 151 43.45 -19.52 15.91
N ASN A 152 43.18 -18.30 16.38
CA ASN A 152 44.00 -17.65 17.41
C ASN A 152 43.85 -18.29 18.79
N PHE A 153 42.66 -18.81 19.12
CA PHE A 153 42.43 -19.59 20.33
C PHE A 153 43.20 -20.92 20.28
N PHE A 154 43.13 -21.67 19.17
CA PHE A 154 43.91 -22.88 18.98
C PHE A 154 45.42 -22.60 18.99
N LYS A 155 45.88 -21.50 18.40
CA LYS A 155 47.29 -21.07 18.45
C LYS A 155 47.73 -20.69 19.86
N SER A 156 46.89 -20.01 20.64
CA SER A 156 47.24 -19.57 22.01
C SER A 156 47.13 -20.69 23.04
N VAL A 157 46.12 -21.56 22.94
CA VAL A 157 45.96 -22.75 23.78
C VAL A 157 47.02 -23.81 23.43
N GLY A 158 47.39 -23.93 22.15
CA GLY A 158 48.50 -24.79 21.70
C GLY A 158 49.90 -24.24 22.03
N ALA A 159 50.05 -22.92 22.25
CA ALA A 159 51.32 -22.30 22.60
C ALA A 159 51.60 -22.24 24.11
N HIS A 160 50.65 -22.64 24.97
CA HIS A 160 50.80 -22.56 26.43
C HIS A 160 51.13 -23.89 27.14
N SER A 161 51.42 -24.97 26.39
CA SER A 161 51.82 -26.26 26.98
C SER A 161 53.34 -26.52 26.99
N ASP A 162 54.19 -25.54 26.65
CA ASP A 162 55.65 -25.77 26.68
C ASP A 162 56.42 -24.51 27.09
N LYS A 163 56.49 -24.27 28.40
CA LYS A 163 57.57 -23.54 29.11
C LYS A 163 57.24 -23.41 30.61
N SER A 164 57.53 -24.47 31.36
CA SER A 164 57.71 -24.36 32.81
C SER A 164 58.86 -25.25 33.24
N THR A 165 60.07 -24.68 33.16
CA THR A 165 61.34 -24.97 33.88
C THR A 165 62.39 -24.26 33.04
N GLU A 166 63.08 -23.22 33.49
CA GLU A 166 64.16 -23.35 34.45
C GLU A 166 64.77 -21.95 34.67
N SER A 167 64.65 -21.40 35.88
CA SER A 167 65.48 -20.27 36.30
C SER A 167 65.67 -20.30 37.81
N ASP A 168 66.57 -21.16 38.30
CA ASP A 168 67.29 -20.86 39.53
C ASP A 168 68.54 -21.71 39.69
N LYS A 169 69.72 -21.10 39.44
CA LYS A 169 70.86 -21.04 40.37
C LYS A 169 72.10 -20.47 39.68
N LYS A 170 72.38 -19.21 39.98
CA LYS A 170 73.75 -18.69 40.05
C LYS A 170 74.25 -18.89 41.47
N THR A 171 75.30 -19.67 41.67
CA THR A 171 76.21 -19.49 42.83
C THR A 171 77.62 -19.96 42.46
N LYS A 172 78.56 -19.01 42.46
CA LYS A 172 80.01 -19.08 42.76
C LYS A 172 80.74 -20.36 42.31
N LYS A 173 81.78 -20.30 41.48
CA LYS A 173 83.04 -19.56 41.68
C LYS A 173 83.90 -19.75 40.42
#